data_AF-A0A382P233-F1
#
_entry.id   AF-A0A382P233-F1
#
_cell.length_a   1.000
_cell.length_b   1.000
_cell.length_c   1.000
_cell.angle_alpha   90.00
_cell.angle_beta   90.00
_cell.angle_gamma   90.00
#
_symmetry.space_group_name_H-M   'P 1'
#
loop_
_entity.id
_entity.type
_entity.pdbx_description
1 polymer ?
#
loop_
_entity_poly.entity_id
_entity_poly.type
_entity_poly.pdbx_seq_one_letter_code
_entity_poly.pdbx_strand_id
1 'polypeptide(L)' 'VRIPKSVDAVQDQLGKHNYISDRSLSTAIFLMMKMEKPIFLEGE' A
#
# COMPACT_ATOMS: atom_id res chain seq x y z
N VAL A 1 3.06 -3.99 13.73
CA VAL A 1 3.06 -4.15 12.26
C VAL A 1 4.38 -3.61 11.72
N ARG A 2 5.07 -4.31 10.82
CA ARG A 2 6.32 -3.81 10.23
C ARG A 2 5.97 -2.94 9.02
N ILE A 3 6.32 -1.65 9.06
CA ILE A 3 6.09 -0.74 7.93
C ILE A 3 7.09 -1.09 6.81
N PRO A 4 6.63 -1.28 5.56
CA PRO A 4 7.49 -1.48 4.40
C PRO A 4 8.49 -0.33 4.22
N LYS A 5 9.64 -0.61 3.59
CA LYS A 5 10.72 0.38 3.44
C LYS A 5 10.56 1.30 2.23
N SER A 6 9.69 0.93 1.28
CA SER A 6 9.43 1.67 0.05
C SER A 6 8.03 1.34 -0.47
N VAL A 7 7.58 2.12 -1.46
CA VAL A 7 6.35 1.85 -2.22
C VAL A 7 6.43 0.51 -2.95
N ASP A 8 7.58 0.19 -3.56
CA ASP A 8 7.77 -1.07 -4.30
C ASP A 8 7.63 -2.28 -3.37
N ALA A 9 8.11 -2.17 -2.13
CA ALA A 9 7.95 -3.23 -1.13
C ALA A 9 6.46 -3.47 -0.77
N VAL A 10 5.61 -2.44 -0.80
CA VAL A 10 4.16 -2.60 -0.62
C VAL A 10 3.58 -3.35 -1.81
N GLN A 11 3.90 -2.93 -3.03
CA GLN A 11 3.40 -3.55 -4.25
C GLN A 11 3.79 -5.04 -4.34
N ASP A 12 5.03 -5.37 -4.02
CA ASP A 12 5.52 -6.75 -3.97
C ASP A 12 4.79 -7.59 -2.91
N GLN A 13 4.52 -7.01 -1.72
CA GLN A 13 3.79 -7.71 -0.67
C GLN A 13 2.33 -7.95 -1.07
N LEU A 14 1.66 -6.97 -1.67
CA LEU A 14 0.31 -7.14 -2.19
C LEU A 14 0.26 -8.23 -3.27
N GLY A 15 1.22 -8.22 -4.20
CA GLY A 15 1.35 -9.25 -5.23
C GLY A 15 1.56 -10.66 -4.67
N LYS A 16 2.35 -10.82 -3.59
CA LYS A 16 2.53 -12.12 -2.90
C LYS A 16 1.23 -12.67 -2.31
N HIS A 17 0.27 -11.80 -2.02
CA HIS A 17 -1.06 -12.16 -1.52
C HIS A 17 -2.13 -12.16 -2.62
N ASN A 18 -1.74 -12.19 -3.90
CA ASN A 18 -2.63 -12.13 -5.06
C ASN A 18 -3.52 -10.87 -5.12
N TYR A 19 -3.08 -9.76 -4.52
CA TYR A 19 -3.74 -8.47 -4.69
C TYR A 19 -3.17 -7.73 -5.90
N ILE A 20 -4.06 -7.17 -6.71
CA ILE A 20 -3.69 -6.28 -7.81
C ILE A 20 -3.54 -4.86 -7.24
N SER A 21 -2.36 -4.29 -7.41
CA SER A 21 -2.11 -2.90 -7.04
C SER A 21 -1.19 -2.26 -8.06
N ASP A 22 -1.58 -1.09 -8.54
CA ASP A 22 -0.71 -0.21 -9.29
C ASP A 22 0.19 0.60 -8.33
N ARG A 23 0.99 1.50 -8.90
CA ARG A 23 1.86 2.35 -8.09
C ARG A 23 1.08 3.36 -7.25
N SER A 24 -0.08 3.83 -7.71
CA SER A 24 -0.89 4.82 -7.01
C SER A 24 -1.46 4.25 -5.71
N LEU A 25 -2.10 3.07 -5.77
CA LEU A 25 -2.63 2.35 -4.60
C LEU A 25 -1.52 1.97 -3.62
N SER A 26 -0.40 1.44 -4.14
CA SER A 26 0.75 1.07 -3.31
C SER A 26 1.33 2.28 -2.57
N THR A 27 1.35 3.46 -3.21
CA THR A 27 1.80 4.72 -2.58
C THR A 27 0.83 5.17 -1.50
N ALA A 28 -0.48 5.14 -1.77
CA ALA A 28 -1.50 5.51 -0.80
C ALA A 28 -1.41 4.65 0.47
N ILE A 29 -1.29 3.33 0.31
CA ILE A 29 -1.13 2.38 1.43
C ILE A 29 0.18 2.62 2.18
N PHE A 30 1.29 2.87 1.48
CA PHE A 30 2.57 3.20 2.10
C PHE A 30 2.47 4.46 2.98
N LEU A 31 1.88 5.53 2.45
CA LEU A 31 1.70 6.80 3.16
C LEU A 31 0.75 6.65 4.36
N MET A 32 -0.36 5.92 4.21
CA MET A 32 -1.26 5.59 5.31
C MET A 32 -0.51 4.95 6.48
N MET A 33 0.30 3.93 6.20
CA MET A 33 1.09 3.25 7.23
C MET A 33 2.17 4.15 7.83
N LYS A 34 2.81 5.02 7.03
CA LYS A 34 3.88 5.93 7.49
C LYS A 34 3.37 7.10 8.32
N MET A 35 2.19 7.61 8.00
CA MET A 35 1.59 8.76 8.67
C MET A 35 0.68 8.37 9.82
N GLU A 36 0.42 7.06 10.00
CA GLU A 36 -0.54 6.53 10.96
C GLU A 36 -1.93 7.18 10.79
N LYS A 37 -2.29 7.48 9.53
CA LYS A 37 -3.55 8.10 9.15
C LYS A 37 -4.37 7.14 8.29
N PRO A 38 -5.53 6.66 8.77
CA PRO A 38 -6.42 5.84 7.96
C PRO A 38 -6.78 6.55 6.66
N ILE A 39 -6.82 5.79 5.57
CA ILE A 39 -7.29 6.26 4.27
C ILE A 39 -8.62 5.57 3.97
N PHE A 40 -9.50 6.29 3.30
CA PHE A 40 -10.68 5.71 2.70
C PHE A 40 -10.35 5.39 1.23
N LEU A 41 -10.55 4.13 0.85
CA LEU A 41 -10.34 3.65 -0.51
C LEU A 41 -11.70 3.41 -1.15
N GLU A 42 -12.02 4.18 -2.18
CA GLU A 42 -13.19 3.96 -3.04
C GLU A 42 -12.70 3.40 -4.39
N GLY A 43 -13.46 2.45 -4.94
CA GLY A 43 -13.28 1.99 -6.31
C GLY A 43 -14.20 2.76 -7.26
N GLU A 44 -13.85 2.80 -8.53
CA GLU A 44 -14.82 3.05 -9.61
C GLU A 44 -15.54 1.76 -10.00
#